data_AF-A0A1Y2K4G3-F1
#
_entry.id   AF-A0A1Y2K4G3-F1
#
_cell.length_a   1.000
_cell.length_b   1.000
_cell.length_c   1.000
_cell.angle_alpha   90.00
_cell.angle_beta   90.00
_cell.angle_gamma   90.00
#
_symmetry.space_group_name_H-M   'P 1'
#
loop_
_entity.id
_entity.type
_entity.pdbx_description
1 polymer ?
#
loop_
_entity_poly.entity_id
_entity_poly.type
_entity_poly.pdbx_seq_one_letter_code
_entity_poly.pdbx_strand_id
1 'polypeptide(L)'
;MFFEFYLKRFVVMAVLLVGLGNPGAQYANTRHNLGWDAVQAMARDHHLSGPSQRFKGLFGDGSISGERVYWLLPETYMNLSGESVGEAARFYKIEPEQVIVFHDDMDLPLGKVKMKVGGGNGGHNGLKSIQQHLGTADFTRIRLGIGRPPERWDPKRFVLAPFTSDERKISEPLLEALSFDALPPLLAGDLPGAMNRLSLKLNPKPERGESKKEKREKRLAAEKAAQESADGAS
;
A
#
# COMPACT_ATOMS: atom_id res chain seq x y z
N MET A 1 3.32 -14.71 -34.26
CA MET A 1 2.63 -13.76 -33.35
C MET A 1 2.11 -14.42 -32.07
N PHE A 2 1.58 -15.66 -32.10
CA PHE A 2 1.14 -16.37 -30.89
C PHE A 2 2.28 -16.87 -29.97
N PHE A 3 3.49 -17.03 -30.51
CA PHE A 3 4.63 -17.61 -29.78
C PHE A 3 5.36 -16.60 -28.87
N GLU A 4 5.38 -15.31 -29.22
CA GLU A 4 5.97 -14.26 -28.37
C GLU A 4 5.15 -13.97 -27.11
N PHE A 5 3.84 -14.23 -27.14
CA PHE A 5 2.98 -14.05 -25.97
C PHE A 5 3.30 -15.05 -24.84
N TYR A 6 3.76 -16.25 -25.19
CA TYR A 6 4.06 -17.30 -24.21
C TYR A 6 5.46 -17.18 -23.59
N LEU A 7 6.43 -16.58 -24.29
CA LEU A 7 7.80 -16.40 -23.78
C LEU A 7 7.94 -15.24 -22.78
N LYS A 8 6.98 -14.30 -22.72
CA LYS A 8 6.93 -13.29 -21.64
C LYS A 8 6.59 -13.88 -20.26
N ARG A 9 6.18 -15.15 -20.19
CA ARG A 9 5.62 -15.80 -19.00
C ARG A 9 6.66 -16.42 -18.06
N PHE A 10 7.95 -16.20 -18.31
CA PHE A 10 9.08 -16.59 -17.44
C PHE A 10 10.01 -15.42 -17.08
N VAL A 11 9.61 -14.17 -17.37
CA VAL A 11 10.27 -13.01 -16.76
C VAL A 11 9.69 -12.89 -15.36
N VAL A 12 10.51 -13.13 -14.34
CA VAL A 12 10.24 -12.68 -12.97
C VAL A 12 9.80 -11.22 -13.09
N MET A 13 8.53 -10.92 -12.80
CA MET A 13 7.97 -9.60 -13.11
C MET A 13 8.56 -8.63 -12.09
N ALA A 14 9.62 -7.94 -12.50
CA ALA A 14 10.23 -6.93 -11.66
C ALA A 14 9.24 -5.79 -11.43
N VAL A 15 8.95 -5.45 -10.18
CA VAL A 15 8.07 -4.33 -9.82
C VAL A 15 8.90 -3.21 -9.22
N LEU A 16 8.60 -1.96 -9.59
CA LEU A 16 9.16 -0.78 -8.94
C LEU A 16 8.11 -0.13 -8.03
N LEU A 17 8.34 -0.23 -6.71
CA LEU A 17 7.58 0.48 -5.69
C LEU A 17 8.16 1.88 -5.53
N VAL A 18 7.35 2.92 -5.75
CA VAL A 18 7.76 4.32 -5.62
C VAL A 18 6.97 4.98 -4.50
N GLY A 19 7.67 5.48 -3.49
CA GLY A 19 7.06 6.33 -2.47
C GLY A 19 7.25 7.78 -2.84
N LEU A 20 6.18 8.56 -2.96
CA LEU A 20 6.27 10.01 -3.10
C LEU A 20 6.38 10.71 -1.74
N GLY A 21 7.22 11.72 -1.67
CA GLY A 21 7.50 12.54 -0.49
C GLY A 21 8.52 13.63 -0.81
N ASN A 22 8.89 14.43 0.20
CA ASN A 22 9.96 15.42 0.12
C ASN A 22 11.16 15.02 1.00
N PRO A 23 12.41 15.27 0.55
CA PRO A 23 13.63 14.97 1.31
C PRO A 23 13.95 16.02 2.38
N GLY A 24 14.59 15.57 3.45
CA GLY A 24 15.08 16.42 4.54
C GLY A 24 14.28 16.28 5.83
N ALA A 25 14.96 16.49 6.97
CA ALA A 25 14.42 16.23 8.30
C ALA A 25 13.12 17.02 8.59
N GLN A 26 12.97 18.22 8.03
CA GLN A 26 11.76 19.02 8.19
C GLN A 26 10.48 18.40 7.60
N TYR A 27 10.61 17.44 6.66
CA TYR A 27 9.47 16.76 6.06
C TYR A 27 9.26 15.34 6.59
N ALA A 28 10.15 14.87 7.46
CA ALA A 28 9.96 13.60 8.13
C ALA A 28 8.63 13.61 8.88
N ASN A 29 7.85 12.53 8.73
CA ASN A 29 6.55 12.36 9.38
C ASN A 29 5.43 13.32 8.93
N THR A 30 5.62 14.07 7.85
CA THR A 30 4.57 14.92 7.29
C THR A 30 3.55 14.10 6.51
N ARG A 31 2.32 14.60 6.39
CA ARG A 31 1.26 13.94 5.61
C ARG A 31 1.70 13.66 4.16
N HIS A 32 2.48 14.56 3.58
CA HIS A 32 3.01 14.43 2.21
C HIS A 32 4.06 13.32 2.05
N ASN A 33 4.66 12.85 3.15
CA ASN A 33 5.61 11.75 3.15
C ASN A 33 4.94 10.40 3.44
N LEU A 34 3.61 10.32 3.50
CA LEU A 34 2.92 9.04 3.72
C LEU A 34 3.24 7.99 2.64
N GLY A 35 3.52 8.42 1.40
CA GLY A 35 4.01 7.54 0.33
C GLY A 35 5.40 6.96 0.62
N TRP A 36 6.31 7.77 1.16
CA TRP A 36 7.61 7.30 1.66
C TRP A 36 7.46 6.33 2.82
N ASP A 37 6.61 6.66 3.79
CA ASP A 37 6.41 5.83 4.98
C ASP A 37 5.88 4.44 4.59
N ALA A 38 4.98 4.37 3.61
CA ALA A 38 4.48 3.10 3.07
C ALA A 38 5.58 2.24 2.44
N VAL A 39 6.39 2.82 1.54
CA VAL A 39 7.44 2.05 0.85
C VAL A 39 8.58 1.68 1.80
N GLN A 40 8.94 2.54 2.76
CA GLN A 40 9.90 2.21 3.81
C GLN A 40 9.40 1.09 4.73
N ALA A 41 8.12 1.10 5.09
CA ALA A 41 7.53 0.01 5.87
C ALA A 41 7.63 -1.31 5.10
N MET A 42 7.23 -1.33 3.84
CA MET A 42 7.36 -2.52 2.98
C MET A 42 8.81 -3.01 2.87
N ALA A 43 9.77 -2.10 2.64
CA ALA A 43 11.16 -2.47 2.52
C ALA A 43 11.70 -3.10 3.83
N ARG A 44 11.37 -2.51 4.97
CA ARG A 44 11.77 -3.01 6.30
C ARG A 44 11.12 -4.37 6.61
N ASP A 45 9.81 -4.46 6.44
CA ASP A 45 9.01 -5.61 6.84
C ASP A 45 9.31 -6.86 5.99
N HIS A 46 9.71 -6.66 4.74
CA HIS A 46 10.11 -7.73 3.81
C HIS A 46 11.63 -7.89 3.68
N HIS A 47 12.41 -7.22 4.54
CA HIS A 47 13.87 -7.30 4.57
C HIS A 47 14.54 -7.03 3.21
N LEU A 48 14.01 -6.05 2.45
CA LEU A 48 14.62 -5.62 1.21
C LEU A 48 15.95 -4.93 1.49
N SER A 49 16.93 -5.12 0.60
CA SER A 49 18.24 -4.48 0.71
C SER A 49 18.14 -2.97 0.52
N GLY A 50 19.12 -2.23 1.04
CA GLY A 50 19.21 -0.77 0.97
C GLY A 50 18.98 -0.07 2.33
N PRO A 51 18.83 1.27 2.36
CA PRO A 51 18.96 2.17 1.21
C PRO A 51 20.39 2.34 0.71
N SER A 52 20.53 2.55 -0.59
CA SER A 52 21.71 3.12 -1.25
C SER A 52 21.30 4.39 -1.99
N GLN A 53 22.23 5.34 -2.15
CA GLN A 53 21.99 6.58 -2.89
C GLN A 53 22.09 6.34 -4.40
N ARG A 54 20.96 6.23 -5.10
CA ARG A 54 20.90 5.99 -6.56
C ARG A 54 19.65 6.62 -7.17
N PHE A 55 19.69 6.93 -8.46
CA PHE A 55 18.55 7.47 -9.21
C PHE A 55 17.97 8.74 -8.57
N LYS A 56 18.82 9.60 -7.99
CA LYS A 56 18.40 10.82 -7.28
C LYS A 56 17.45 10.53 -6.09
N GLY A 57 17.64 9.41 -5.41
CA GLY A 57 16.85 9.03 -4.25
C GLY A 57 17.44 7.89 -3.43
N LEU A 58 16.69 7.50 -2.41
CA LEU A 58 16.98 6.29 -1.63
C LEU A 58 16.41 5.09 -2.39
N PHE A 59 17.29 4.14 -2.68
CA PHE A 59 16.96 3.00 -3.52
C PHE A 59 17.41 1.70 -2.87
N GLY A 60 16.62 0.65 -3.11
CA GLY A 60 17.02 -0.70 -2.78
C GLY A 60 16.21 -1.74 -3.56
N ASP A 61 16.48 -3.00 -3.26
CA ASP A 61 15.93 -4.13 -4.00
C ASP A 61 15.90 -5.40 -3.17
N GLY A 62 15.15 -6.38 -3.64
CA GLY A 62 15.12 -7.71 -3.04
C GLY A 62 14.13 -8.60 -3.77
N SER A 63 13.63 -9.61 -3.06
CA SER A 63 12.56 -10.45 -3.56
C SER A 63 11.49 -10.66 -2.51
N ILE A 64 10.24 -10.61 -2.96
CA ILE A 64 9.07 -10.91 -2.13
C ILE A 64 8.33 -12.03 -2.84
N SER A 65 8.16 -13.17 -2.16
CA SER A 65 7.46 -14.35 -2.70
C SER A 65 7.98 -14.82 -4.08
N GLY A 66 9.27 -14.65 -4.35
CA GLY A 66 9.89 -15.04 -5.62
C GLY A 66 9.84 -13.96 -6.71
N GLU A 67 9.09 -12.87 -6.51
CA GLU A 67 9.06 -11.73 -7.43
C GLU A 67 10.20 -10.75 -7.11
N ARG A 68 10.80 -10.17 -8.15
CA ARG A 68 11.85 -9.16 -8.01
C ARG A 68 11.21 -7.83 -7.66
N VAL A 69 11.63 -7.22 -6.56
CA VAL A 69 11.08 -5.93 -6.11
C VAL A 69 12.20 -4.91 -6.02
N TYR A 70 11.97 -3.76 -6.64
CA TYR A 70 12.75 -2.54 -6.47
C TYR A 70 11.93 -1.56 -5.67
N TRP A 71 12.56 -0.77 -4.81
CA TRP A 71 11.91 0.31 -4.10
C TRP A 71 12.71 1.60 -4.23
N LEU A 72 11.99 2.72 -4.35
CA LEU A 72 12.56 4.03 -4.61
C LEU A 72 11.80 5.11 -3.85
N LEU A 73 12.56 5.96 -3.16
CA LEU A 73 12.10 7.19 -2.54
C LEU A 73 12.83 8.36 -3.21
N PRO A 74 12.22 9.04 -4.20
CA PRO A 74 12.86 10.16 -4.90
C PRO A 74 13.24 11.29 -3.94
N GLU A 75 14.53 11.58 -3.79
CA GLU A 75 15.03 12.71 -3.00
C GLU A 75 15.17 13.99 -3.86
N THR A 76 14.31 14.10 -4.87
CA THR A 76 14.10 15.34 -5.63
C THR A 76 13.01 16.18 -4.96
N TYR A 77 12.77 17.40 -5.44
CA TYR A 77 11.50 18.06 -5.14
C TYR A 77 10.32 17.30 -5.75
N MET A 78 9.14 17.39 -5.12
CA MET A 78 7.93 16.68 -5.55
C MET A 78 7.58 16.88 -7.04
N ASN A 79 7.79 18.08 -7.60
CA ASN A 79 7.52 18.34 -9.02
C ASN A 79 8.56 17.73 -9.98
N LEU A 80 9.65 17.17 -9.46
CA LEU A 80 10.74 16.54 -10.20
C LEU A 80 10.86 15.03 -9.93
N SER A 81 9.91 14.43 -9.20
CA SER A 81 9.94 12.99 -8.86
C SER A 81 10.04 12.08 -10.09
N GLY A 82 9.52 12.50 -11.24
CA GLY A 82 9.63 11.75 -12.49
C GLY A 82 11.06 11.60 -13.01
N GLU A 83 11.97 12.52 -12.69
CA GLU A 83 13.37 12.39 -13.06
C GLU A 83 14.00 11.15 -12.44
N SER A 84 13.75 10.96 -11.14
CA SER A 84 14.22 9.81 -10.36
C SER A 84 13.57 8.50 -10.84
N VAL A 85 12.24 8.50 -10.91
CA VAL A 85 11.47 7.30 -11.31
C VAL A 85 11.79 6.87 -12.74
N GLY A 86 11.87 7.82 -13.68
CA GLY A 86 12.19 7.52 -15.07
C GLY A 86 13.63 7.02 -15.25
N GLU A 87 14.58 7.53 -14.47
CA GLU A 87 15.97 7.04 -14.47
C GLU A 87 16.05 5.59 -14.01
N ALA A 88 15.42 5.25 -12.88
CA ALA A 88 15.36 3.88 -12.37
C ALA A 88 14.66 2.93 -13.35
N ALA A 89 13.51 3.35 -13.90
CA ALA A 89 12.73 2.54 -14.84
C ALA A 89 13.54 2.22 -16.11
N ARG A 90 14.21 3.21 -16.72
CA ARG A 90 15.07 2.99 -17.89
C ARG A 90 16.26 2.10 -17.58
N PHE A 91 16.92 2.30 -16.43
CA PHE A 91 18.09 1.52 -16.04
C PHE A 91 17.77 0.03 -15.89
N TYR A 92 16.65 -0.29 -15.22
CA TYR A 92 16.22 -1.66 -14.96
C TYR A 92 15.27 -2.24 -16.01
N LYS A 93 14.96 -1.49 -17.08
CA LYS A 93 14.01 -1.87 -18.14
C LYS A 93 12.63 -2.25 -17.57
N ILE A 94 12.15 -1.42 -16.65
CA ILE A 94 10.84 -1.56 -16.01
C ILE A 94 9.82 -0.80 -16.86
N GLU A 95 8.82 -1.51 -17.35
CA GLU A 95 7.72 -0.91 -18.09
C GLU A 95 6.77 -0.14 -17.16
N PRO A 96 6.02 0.87 -17.64
CA PRO A 96 5.12 1.67 -16.81
C PRO A 96 4.11 0.85 -16.00
N GLU A 97 3.59 -0.24 -16.56
CA GLU A 97 2.62 -1.14 -15.89
C GLU A 97 3.22 -1.86 -14.68
N GLN A 98 4.55 -1.96 -14.62
CA GLN A 98 5.31 -2.54 -13.51
C GLN A 98 5.66 -1.51 -12.43
N VAL A 99 5.28 -0.25 -12.60
CA VAL A 99 5.49 0.82 -11.61
C VAL A 99 4.25 0.96 -10.72
N ILE A 100 4.48 0.94 -9.41
CA ILE A 100 3.44 1.16 -8.39
C ILE A 100 3.83 2.38 -7.55
N VAL A 101 3.03 3.45 -7.64
CA VAL A 101 3.31 4.72 -6.98
C VAL A 101 2.38 4.91 -5.78
N PHE A 102 2.96 5.08 -4.60
CA PHE A 102 2.29 5.40 -3.34
C PHE A 102 2.39 6.90 -3.09
N HIS A 103 1.25 7.55 -2.87
CA HIS A 103 1.20 9.00 -2.63
C HIS A 103 0.03 9.38 -1.73
N ASP A 104 0.12 10.55 -1.10
CA ASP A 104 -0.95 11.13 -0.30
C ASP A 104 -2.09 11.68 -1.16
N ASP A 105 -3.29 11.65 -0.59
CA ASP A 105 -4.51 12.08 -1.27
C ASP A 105 -5.49 12.78 -0.31
N MET A 106 -5.70 14.07 -0.53
CA MET A 106 -6.59 14.88 0.31
C MET A 106 -8.08 14.60 0.09
N ASP A 107 -8.46 14.00 -1.04
CA ASP A 107 -9.86 13.68 -1.33
C ASP A 107 -10.30 12.38 -0.64
N LEU A 108 -9.37 11.64 -0.06
CA LEU A 108 -9.65 10.43 0.69
C LEU A 108 -9.48 10.69 2.19
N PRO A 109 -10.44 10.28 3.04
CA PRO A 109 -10.28 10.33 4.49
C PRO A 109 -9.05 9.54 4.95
N LEU A 110 -8.44 9.95 6.06
CA LEU A 110 -7.33 9.21 6.67
C LEU A 110 -7.72 7.75 6.92
N GLY A 111 -6.82 6.82 6.59
CA GLY A 111 -7.07 5.38 6.69
C GLY A 111 -7.82 4.77 5.49
N LYS A 112 -8.29 5.59 4.53
CA LYS A 112 -8.89 5.10 3.28
C LYS A 112 -7.83 5.03 2.18
N VAL A 113 -7.87 3.95 1.42
CA VAL A 113 -7.01 3.74 0.26
C VAL A 113 -7.85 3.52 -0.98
N LYS A 114 -7.38 4.02 -2.12
CA LYS A 114 -7.86 3.59 -3.43
C LYS A 114 -6.69 3.19 -4.30
N MET A 115 -6.83 2.09 -5.03
CA MET A 115 -5.86 1.62 -6.01
C MET A 115 -6.42 1.82 -7.41
N LYS A 116 -5.62 2.36 -8.33
CA LYS A 116 -6.06 2.63 -9.70
C LYS A 116 -4.89 2.56 -10.68
N VAL A 117 -5.10 1.90 -11.83
CA VAL A 117 -4.21 2.01 -13.01
C VAL A 117 -4.61 3.20 -13.86
N GLY A 118 -3.66 3.94 -14.42
CA GLY A 118 -3.97 5.01 -15.36
C GLY A 118 -4.64 6.22 -14.71
N GLY A 119 -5.02 7.20 -15.52
CA GLY A 119 -5.87 8.35 -15.15
C GLY A 119 -5.13 9.65 -14.81
N GLY A 120 -5.89 10.73 -14.62
CA GLY A 120 -5.33 12.07 -14.39
C GLY A 120 -4.61 12.21 -13.04
N ASN A 121 -3.65 13.13 -12.95
CA ASN A 121 -2.82 13.37 -11.76
C ASN A 121 -3.54 14.11 -10.60
N GLY A 122 -4.76 14.60 -10.78
CA GLY A 122 -5.54 15.24 -9.72
C GLY A 122 -4.89 16.49 -9.13
N GLY A 123 -4.00 17.17 -9.88
CA GLY A 123 -3.23 18.30 -9.38
C GLY A 123 -1.98 17.90 -8.57
N HIS A 124 -1.71 16.61 -8.39
CA HIS A 124 -0.53 16.13 -7.68
C HIS A 124 0.74 16.27 -8.54
N ASN A 125 1.67 17.13 -8.11
CA ASN A 125 2.87 17.47 -8.89
C ASN A 125 3.82 16.29 -9.13
N GLY A 126 3.97 15.38 -8.15
CA GLY A 126 4.74 14.13 -8.32
C GLY A 126 4.20 13.23 -9.41
N LEU A 127 2.89 12.92 -9.39
CA LEU A 127 2.25 12.14 -10.43
C LEU A 127 2.36 12.78 -11.81
N LYS A 128 2.20 14.12 -11.90
CA LYS A 128 2.40 14.86 -13.15
C LYS A 128 3.83 14.66 -13.69
N SER A 129 4.83 14.78 -12.81
CA SER A 129 6.24 14.60 -13.17
C SER A 129 6.53 13.17 -13.66
N ILE A 130 6.00 12.16 -12.96
CA ILE A 130 6.17 10.74 -13.35
C ILE A 130 5.53 10.47 -14.72
N GLN A 131 4.30 10.94 -14.94
CA GLN A 131 3.62 10.79 -16.23
C GLN A 131 4.44 11.34 -17.41
N GLN A 132 5.08 12.49 -17.21
CA GLN A 132 5.94 13.11 -18.23
C GLN A 132 7.18 12.27 -18.53
N HIS A 133 7.80 11.66 -17.52
CA HIS A 133 9.06 10.93 -17.67
C HIS A 133 8.88 9.46 -18.06
N LEU A 134 7.72 8.86 -17.77
CA LEU A 134 7.34 7.54 -18.27
C LEU A 134 6.65 7.59 -19.64
N GLY A 135 6.20 8.77 -20.08
CA GLY A 135 5.49 8.95 -21.35
C GLY A 135 4.04 8.45 -21.35
N THR A 136 3.56 7.92 -20.22
CA THR A 136 2.19 7.43 -20.05
C THR A 136 1.73 7.59 -18.59
N ALA A 137 0.41 7.49 -18.38
CA ALA A 137 -0.21 7.39 -17.06
C ALA A 137 -0.45 5.94 -16.62
N ASP A 138 -0.14 4.93 -17.45
CA ASP A 138 -0.54 3.52 -17.29
C ASP A 138 0.21 2.75 -16.19
N PHE A 139 0.68 3.45 -15.17
CA PHE A 139 1.22 2.87 -13.94
C PHE A 139 0.14 2.75 -12.86
N THR A 140 0.39 1.89 -11.87
CA THR A 140 -0.51 1.71 -10.72
C THR A 140 -0.30 2.80 -9.69
N ARG A 141 -1.40 3.34 -9.15
CA ARG A 141 -1.39 4.41 -8.15
C ARG A 141 -2.13 3.94 -6.90
N ILE A 142 -1.43 3.99 -5.78
CA ILE A 142 -1.95 3.70 -4.45
C ILE A 142 -2.17 5.04 -3.75
N ARG A 143 -3.43 5.48 -3.76
CA ARG A 143 -3.87 6.76 -3.20
C ARG A 143 -4.11 6.58 -1.71
N LEU A 144 -3.29 7.20 -0.88
CA LEU A 144 -3.32 7.09 0.58
C LEU A 144 -4.03 8.30 1.16
N GLY A 145 -5.20 8.10 1.74
CA GLY A 145 -5.99 9.20 2.27
C GLY A 145 -5.31 9.91 3.43
N ILE A 146 -5.29 11.23 3.36
CA ILE A 146 -4.80 12.11 4.44
C ILE A 146 -5.89 13.07 4.94
N GLY A 147 -7.08 13.01 4.35
CA GLY A 147 -8.20 13.91 4.65
C GLY A 147 -8.02 15.30 4.05
N ARG A 148 -9.06 16.13 4.20
CA ARG A 148 -9.03 17.52 3.78
C ARG A 148 -8.53 18.42 4.92
N PRO A 149 -7.86 19.54 4.59
CA PRO A 149 -7.52 20.53 5.60
C PRO A 149 -8.77 21.03 6.34
N PRO A 150 -8.66 21.32 7.64
CA PRO A 150 -9.70 22.06 8.35
C PRO A 150 -10.04 23.38 7.66
N GLU A 151 -11.22 23.91 7.92
CA GLU A 151 -11.64 25.19 7.36
C GLU A 151 -10.60 26.28 7.71
N ARG A 152 -10.21 27.08 6.70
CA ARG A 152 -9.17 28.14 6.77
C ARG A 152 -7.72 27.68 6.83
N TRP A 153 -7.42 26.39 6.77
CA TRP A 153 -6.03 25.93 6.59
C TRP A 153 -5.61 25.97 5.11
N ASP A 154 -4.40 26.49 4.86
CA ASP A 154 -3.76 26.39 3.54
C ASP A 154 -3.46 24.91 3.24
N PRO A 155 -3.99 24.34 2.13
CA PRO A 155 -3.72 22.96 1.73
C PRO A 155 -2.22 22.63 1.65
N LYS A 156 -1.37 23.58 1.22
CA LYS A 156 0.08 23.37 1.16
C LYS A 156 0.68 23.19 2.56
N ARG A 157 0.22 23.98 3.53
CA ARG A 157 0.66 23.84 4.93
C ARG A 157 0.15 22.55 5.56
N PHE A 158 -1.08 22.14 5.22
CA PHE A 158 -1.67 20.91 5.73
C PHE A 158 -0.87 19.68 5.34
N VAL A 159 -0.54 19.52 4.05
CA VAL A 159 0.22 18.34 3.60
C VAL A 159 1.65 18.31 4.18
N LEU A 160 2.24 19.48 4.46
CA LEU A 160 3.54 19.60 5.09
C LEU A 160 3.51 19.55 6.63
N ALA A 161 2.34 19.39 7.25
CA ALA A 161 2.22 19.24 8.69
C ALA A 161 2.34 17.76 9.09
N PRO A 162 2.91 17.45 10.27
CA PRO A 162 3.00 16.09 10.78
C PRO A 162 1.64 15.53 11.20
N PHE A 163 1.51 14.21 11.19
CA PHE A 163 0.37 13.53 11.82
C PHE A 163 0.40 13.74 13.34
N THR A 164 -0.77 14.00 13.90
CA THR A 164 -1.03 13.95 15.34
C THR A 164 -0.93 12.52 15.87
N SER A 165 -0.84 12.35 17.19
CA SER A 165 -0.83 11.03 17.83
C SER A 165 -2.09 10.21 17.52
N ASP A 166 -3.27 10.84 17.45
CA ASP A 166 -4.51 10.15 17.12
C ASP A 166 -4.60 9.76 15.64
N GLU A 167 -4.10 10.59 14.75
CA GLU A 167 -3.98 10.23 13.33
C GLU A 167 -2.99 9.08 13.12
N ARG A 168 -1.90 9.01 13.90
CA ARG A 168 -0.95 7.91 13.85
C ARG A 168 -1.54 6.56 14.21
N LYS A 169 -2.47 6.52 15.18
CA LYS A 169 -3.25 5.32 15.52
C LYS A 169 -4.04 4.78 14.32
N ILE A 170 -4.26 5.59 13.28
CA ILE A 170 -4.91 5.20 12.03
C ILE A 170 -3.88 4.91 10.94
N SER A 171 -2.86 5.78 10.78
CA SER A 171 -1.88 5.62 9.70
C SER A 171 -0.96 4.42 9.91
N GLU A 172 -0.51 4.14 11.14
CA GLU A 172 0.43 3.04 11.40
C GLU A 172 -0.17 1.65 11.07
N PRO A 173 -1.39 1.29 11.52
CA PRO A 173 -2.04 0.05 11.09
C PRO A 173 -2.29 0.01 9.58
N LEU A 174 -2.52 1.16 8.94
CA LEU A 174 -2.62 1.24 7.49
C LEU A 174 -1.31 0.86 6.81
N LEU A 175 -0.16 1.36 7.27
CA LEU A 175 1.14 1.03 6.71
C LEU A 175 1.45 -0.46 6.84
N GLU A 176 1.17 -1.04 8.01
CA GLU A 176 1.31 -2.48 8.26
C GLU A 176 0.42 -3.31 7.31
N ALA A 177 -0.86 -2.94 7.18
CA ALA A 177 -1.80 -3.64 6.32
C ALA A 177 -1.44 -3.50 4.82
N LEU A 178 -0.90 -2.36 4.40
CA LEU A 178 -0.37 -2.20 3.06
C LEU A 178 0.78 -3.17 2.79
N SER A 179 1.66 -3.35 3.77
CA SER A 179 2.85 -4.19 3.69
C SER A 179 2.53 -5.68 3.65
N PHE A 180 1.66 -6.18 4.54
CA PHE A 180 1.41 -7.61 4.67
C PHE A 180 0.18 -8.10 3.91
N ASP A 181 -0.88 -7.28 3.81
CA ASP A 181 -2.16 -7.71 3.24
C ASP A 181 -2.32 -7.28 1.77
N ALA A 182 -1.91 -6.06 1.43
CA ALA A 182 -2.08 -5.51 0.08
C ALA A 182 -0.92 -5.81 -0.87
N LEU A 183 0.32 -5.78 -0.40
CA LEU A 183 1.50 -5.93 -1.27
C LEU A 183 1.56 -7.28 -1.99
N PRO A 184 1.33 -8.45 -1.36
CA PRO A 184 1.42 -9.73 -2.06
C PRO A 184 0.51 -9.86 -3.29
N PRO A 185 -0.82 -9.56 -3.22
CA PRO A 185 -1.66 -9.57 -4.42
C PRO A 185 -1.32 -8.43 -5.40
N LEU A 186 -0.82 -7.27 -4.94
CA LEU A 186 -0.35 -6.22 -5.86
C LEU A 186 0.82 -6.71 -6.73
N LEU A 187 1.79 -7.42 -6.14
CA LEU A 187 2.91 -8.00 -6.88
C LEU A 187 2.45 -9.07 -7.89
N ALA A 188 1.35 -9.76 -7.59
CA ALA A 188 0.72 -10.71 -8.51
C ALA A 188 -0.20 -10.04 -9.56
N GLY A 189 -0.30 -8.71 -9.59
CA GLY A 189 -1.18 -7.96 -10.50
C GLY A 189 -2.67 -7.98 -10.12
N ASP A 190 -3.04 -8.50 -8.94
CA ASP A 190 -4.42 -8.61 -8.44
C ASP A 190 -4.79 -7.39 -7.59
N LEU A 191 -5.04 -6.26 -8.25
CA LEU A 191 -5.51 -5.03 -7.61
C LEU A 191 -6.85 -5.21 -6.85
N PRO A 192 -7.88 -5.90 -7.40
CA PRO A 192 -9.10 -6.17 -6.66
C PRO A 192 -8.87 -6.98 -5.39
N GLY A 193 -8.04 -8.03 -5.45
CA GLY A 193 -7.67 -8.84 -4.30
C GLY A 193 -6.91 -8.05 -3.25
N ALA A 194 -5.98 -7.18 -3.66
CA ALA A 194 -5.27 -6.27 -2.78
C ALA A 194 -6.22 -5.34 -2.02
N MET A 195 -7.15 -4.69 -2.73
CA MET A 195 -8.15 -3.83 -2.12
C MET A 195 -9.07 -4.59 -1.16
N ASN A 196 -9.46 -5.81 -1.49
CA ASN A 196 -10.30 -6.64 -0.63
C ASN A 196 -9.58 -7.04 0.67
N ARG A 197 -8.34 -7.53 0.58
CA ARG A 197 -7.54 -7.92 1.77
C ARG A 197 -7.29 -6.72 2.68
N LEU A 198 -6.90 -5.59 2.11
CA LEU A 198 -6.70 -4.35 2.85
C LEU A 198 -7.99 -3.91 3.59
N SER A 199 -9.13 -3.98 2.91
CA SER A 199 -10.42 -3.61 3.51
C SER A 199 -10.82 -4.51 4.66
N LEU A 200 -10.59 -5.82 4.54
CA LEU A 200 -10.87 -6.81 5.59
C LEU A 200 -9.96 -6.62 6.81
N LYS A 201 -8.68 -6.31 6.59
CA LYS A 201 -7.72 -6.06 7.68
C LYS A 201 -8.06 -4.78 8.46
N LEU A 202 -8.35 -3.69 7.77
CA LEU A 202 -8.61 -2.38 8.39
C LEU A 202 -10.02 -2.25 8.98
N ASN A 203 -10.97 -3.06 8.51
CA ASN A 203 -12.34 -3.08 9.02
C ASN A 203 -12.72 -4.55 9.29
N PRO A 204 -12.12 -5.17 10.31
CA PRO A 204 -12.45 -6.56 10.65
C PRO A 204 -13.94 -6.62 10.96
N LYS A 205 -14.64 -7.57 10.33
CA LYS A 205 -16.01 -7.85 10.73
C LYS A 205 -15.97 -8.24 12.21
N PRO A 206 -16.91 -7.77 13.04
CA PRO A 206 -17.01 -8.27 14.41
C PRO A 206 -17.03 -9.79 14.34
N GLU A 207 -16.23 -10.45 15.20
CA GLU A 207 -16.24 -11.91 15.27
C GLU A 207 -17.68 -12.37 15.29
N ARG A 208 -18.03 -13.32 14.42
CA ARG A 208 -19.34 -13.97 14.51
C ARG A 208 -19.34 -14.66 15.86
N GLY A 209 -19.88 -13.99 16.87
CA GLY A 209 -20.28 -14.64 18.11
C GLY A 209 -21.14 -15.83 17.73
N GLU A 210 -20.96 -16.94 18.45
CA GLU A 210 -21.58 -18.25 18.16
C GLU A 210 -22.99 -18.08 17.60
N SER A 211 -23.21 -18.69 16.43
CA SER A 211 -24.50 -18.62 15.75
C SER A 211 -25.61 -19.11 16.67
N LYS A 212 -26.86 -18.63 16.47
CA LYS A 212 -28.02 -19.14 17.21
C LYS A 212 -28.15 -20.67 17.12
N LYS A 213 -27.64 -21.27 16.03
CA LYS A 213 -27.59 -22.72 15.83
C LYS A 213 -26.56 -23.37 16.76
N GLU A 214 -25.33 -22.87 16.80
CA GLU A 214 -24.27 -23.36 17.71
C GLU A 214 -24.62 -23.19 19.18
N LYS A 215 -25.24 -22.06 19.57
CA LYS A 215 -25.75 -21.86 20.94
C LYS A 215 -26.85 -22.86 21.31
N ARG A 216 -27.75 -23.16 20.37
CA ARG A 216 -28.82 -24.14 20.56
C ARG A 216 -28.26 -25.56 20.65
N GLU A 217 -27.30 -25.91 19.81
CA GLU A 217 -26.65 -27.22 19.81
C GLU A 217 -25.83 -27.46 21.08
N LYS A 218 -25.08 -26.46 21.56
CA LYS A 218 -24.38 -26.54 22.86
C LYS A 218 -25.34 -26.65 24.04
N ARG A 219 -26.44 -25.91 24.03
CA ARG A 219 -27.47 -26.00 25.09
C ARG A 219 -28.11 -27.40 25.11
N LEU A 220 -28.50 -27.92 23.95
CA LEU A 220 -29.08 -29.27 23.84
C LEU A 220 -28.08 -30.36 24.24
N ALA A 221 -26.80 -30.20 23.90
CA ALA A 221 -25.74 -31.12 24.33
C ALA A 221 -25.51 -31.08 25.85
N ALA A 222 -25.57 -29.90 26.46
CA ALA A 222 -25.45 -29.74 27.91
C ALA A 222 -26.67 -30.30 28.67
N GLU A 223 -27.88 -30.08 28.16
CA GLU A 223 -29.11 -30.65 28.72
C GLU A 223 -29.09 -32.19 28.65
N LYS A 224 -28.61 -32.76 27.54
CA LYS A 224 -28.51 -34.22 27.37
C LYS A 224 -27.46 -34.85 28.29
N ALA A 225 -26.29 -34.22 28.43
CA ALA A 225 -25.24 -34.69 29.34
C ALA A 225 -25.68 -34.65 30.81
N ALA A 226 -26.45 -33.64 31.21
CA ALA A 226 -27.02 -33.56 32.56
C ALA A 226 -28.03 -34.69 32.84
N GLN A 227 -28.81 -35.06 31.83
CA GLN A 227 -29.83 -36.11 31.95
C GLN A 227 -29.21 -37.52 32.01
N GLU A 228 -28.18 -37.78 31.21
CA GLU A 228 -27.42 -39.03 31.25
C GLU A 228 -26.66 -39.21 32.59
N SER A 229 -26.24 -38.11 33.22
CA SER A 229 -25.60 -38.15 34.55
C SER A 229 -26.57 -38.42 35.72
N ALA A 230 -27.87 -38.13 35.54
CA ALA A 230 -28.90 -38.38 36.54
C ALA A 230 -29.42 -39.83 36.49
N ASP A 231 -29.51 -40.41 35.30
CA ASP A 231 -30.00 -41.79 35.10
C ASP A 231 -28.94 -42.87 35.44
N GLY A 232 -27.65 -42.51 35.46
CA GLY A 232 -26.55 -43.42 35.82
C GLY A 232 -26.28 -43.56 37.33
N ALA A 233 -27.03 -42.85 38.18
CA ALA A 233 -26.87 -42.85 39.64
C ALA A 233 -27.94 -43.67 40.38
N SER A 234 -28.75 -44.46 39.66
CA SER A 234 -29.84 -45.27 40.21
C SER A 234 -29.62 -46.78 40.09
#